data_AF-A0A9E3TVS7-F1
#
_entry.id   AF-A0A9E3TVS7-F1
#
_cell.length_a   1.000
_cell.length_b   1.000
_cell.length_c   1.000
_cell.angle_alpha   90.00
_cell.angle_beta   90.00
_cell.angle_gamma   90.00
#
_symmetry.space_group_name_H-M   'P 1'
#
loop_
_entity.id
_entity.type
_entity.pdbx_description
1 polymer ?
#
loop_
_entity_poly.entity_id
_entity_poly.type
_entity_poly.pdbx_seq_one_letter_code
_entity_poly.pdbx_strand_id
1 'polypeptide(L)'
;MRTLSVMRFGFALAMAAALSYVGCMFVMMTAPKDVTIRFFNSLMHGVDVTPIMRWEMPWWEMVVGVTEIFILGWLFGAIIAVFYNLGVKDRKAS
;
A
#
# COMPACT_ATOMS: atom_id res chain seq x y z
N MET A 1 -18.54 20.74 -5.48
CA MET A 1 -17.59 19.70 -5.04
C MET A 1 -18.26 18.34 -5.12
N ARG A 2 -17.63 17.37 -5.80
CA ARG A 2 -18.14 15.99 -5.94
C ARG A 2 -17.77 15.20 -4.69
N THR A 3 -18.71 14.43 -4.15
CA THR A 3 -18.44 13.46 -3.08
C THR A 3 -17.65 12.28 -3.64
N LEU A 4 -16.85 11.64 -2.80
CA LEU A 4 -16.15 10.41 -3.11
C LEU A 4 -17.04 9.21 -2.80
N SER A 5 -17.14 8.26 -3.74
CA SER A 5 -17.77 6.97 -3.47
C SER A 5 -16.83 6.12 -2.62
N VAL A 6 -17.24 5.82 -1.38
CA VAL A 6 -16.45 5.09 -0.38
C VAL A 6 -15.97 3.74 -0.92
N MET A 7 -16.88 2.93 -1.48
CA MET A 7 -16.57 1.62 -2.08
C MET A 7 -15.55 1.73 -3.22
N ARG A 8 -15.76 2.67 -4.16
CA ARG A 8 -14.90 2.80 -5.35
C ARG A 8 -13.52 3.32 -5.00
N PHE A 9 -13.45 4.31 -4.12
CA PHE A 9 -12.18 4.88 -3.68
C PHE A 9 -11.40 3.91 -2.79
N GLY A 10 -12.07 3.22 -1.87
CA GLY A 10 -11.49 2.11 -1.10
C GLY A 10 -10.88 1.05 -2.02
N PHE A 11 -11.64 0.56 -3.00
CA PHE A 11 -11.15 -0.43 -3.96
C PHE A 11 -9.96 0.07 -4.79
N ALA A 12 -9.99 1.33 -5.24
CA ALA A 12 -8.88 1.92 -5.98
C ALA A 12 -7.59 1.96 -5.14
N LEU A 13 -7.69 2.36 -3.86
CA LEU A 13 -6.53 2.40 -2.96
C LEU A 13 -6.03 0.99 -2.63
N ALA A 14 -6.93 0.04 -2.39
CA ALA A 14 -6.62 -1.37 -2.18
C ALA A 14 -5.82 -1.95 -3.35
N MET A 15 -6.29 -1.74 -4.59
CA MET A 15 -5.61 -2.20 -5.79
C MET A 15 -4.24 -1.55 -5.98
N ALA A 16 -4.13 -0.23 -5.76
CA ALA A 16 -2.85 0.47 -5.86
C ALA A 16 -1.83 -0.05 -4.82
N ALA A 17 -2.28 -0.30 -3.58
CA ALA A 17 -1.44 -0.85 -2.52
C ALA A 17 -0.99 -2.29 -2.84
N ALA A 18 -1.92 -3.15 -3.29
CA ALA A 18 -1.62 -4.51 -3.70
C ALA A 18 -0.63 -4.56 -4.88
N LEU A 19 -0.81 -3.71 -5.90
CA LEU A 19 0.13 -3.61 -7.03
C LEU A 19 1.50 -3.13 -6.59
N SER A 20 1.57 -2.17 -5.66
CA SER A 20 2.85 -1.72 -5.09
C SER A 20 3.58 -2.86 -4.38
N TYR A 21 2.86 -3.68 -3.59
CA TYR A 21 3.43 -4.86 -2.94
C TYR A 21 3.97 -5.88 -3.95
N VAL A 22 3.20 -6.18 -4.99
CA VAL A 22 3.65 -7.08 -6.09
C VAL A 22 4.87 -6.51 -6.80
N GLY A 23 4.93 -5.18 -7.00
CA GLY A 23 6.11 -4.50 -7.55
C GLY A 23 7.35 -4.69 -6.67
N CYS A 24 7.20 -4.54 -5.35
CA CYS A 24 8.30 -4.81 -4.40
C CYS A 24 8.78 -6.26 -4.49
N MET A 25 7.85 -7.23 -4.53
CA MET A 25 8.19 -8.64 -4.71
C MET A 25 8.93 -8.90 -6.03
N PHE A 26 8.47 -8.29 -7.13
CA PHE A 26 9.12 -8.43 -8.43
C PHE A 26 10.58 -7.96 -8.41
N VAL A 27 10.85 -6.82 -7.75
CA VAL A 27 12.23 -6.33 -7.57
C VAL A 27 13.06 -7.32 -6.77
N MET A 28 12.52 -7.84 -5.65
CA MET A 28 13.21 -8.84 -4.82
C MET A 28 13.53 -10.14 -5.58
N MET A 29 12.69 -10.54 -6.54
CA MET A 29 12.90 -11.76 -7.31
C MET A 29 13.90 -11.60 -8.47
N THR A 30 14.03 -10.39 -9.02
CA THR A 30 14.78 -10.16 -10.27
C THR A 30 16.13 -9.48 -10.05
N ALA A 31 16.28 -8.69 -8.99
CA ALA A 31 17.49 -7.94 -8.70
C ALA A 31 18.38 -8.65 -7.66
N PRO A 32 19.72 -8.46 -7.71
CA PRO A 32 20.63 -8.95 -6.69
C PRO A 32 20.29 -8.43 -5.30
N LYS A 33 20.53 -9.26 -4.27
CA LYS A 33 20.18 -8.97 -2.87
C LYS A 33 20.72 -7.63 -2.36
N ASP A 34 21.99 -7.33 -2.65
CA ASP A 34 22.67 -6.10 -2.26
C ASP A 34 22.09 -4.86 -2.94
N VAL A 35 21.74 -4.98 -4.22
CA VAL A 35 21.11 -3.89 -5.00
C VAL A 35 19.73 -3.58 -4.43
N THR A 36 18.93 -4.60 -4.15
CA THR A 36 17.58 -4.46 -3.60
C THR A 36 17.60 -3.85 -2.19
N ILE A 37 18.54 -4.24 -1.32
CA ILE A 37 18.70 -3.63 0.00
C ILE A 37 19.05 -2.14 -0.14
N ARG A 38 19.98 -1.77 -1.03
CA ARG A 38 20.33 -0.36 -1.27
C ARG A 38 19.14 0.44 -1.80
N PHE A 39 18.36 -0.13 -2.70
CA PHE A 39 17.15 0.50 -3.24
C PHE A 39 16.13 0.79 -2.15
N PHE A 40 15.77 -0.19 -1.32
CA PHE A 40 14.82 0.02 -0.23
C PHE A 40 15.36 0.92 0.88
N ASN A 41 16.64 0.82 1.22
CA ASN A 41 17.28 1.77 2.14
C ASN A 41 17.14 3.20 1.58
N SER A 42 17.37 3.42 0.28
CA SER A 42 17.16 4.73 -0.34
C SER A 42 15.70 5.19 -0.30
N LEU A 43 14.74 4.30 -0.56
CA LEU A 43 13.31 4.62 -0.46
C LEU A 43 12.89 4.99 0.97
N MET A 44 13.51 4.37 1.98
CA MET A 44 13.25 4.64 3.39
C MET A 44 14.21 5.66 4.01
N HIS A 45 14.80 6.55 3.20
CA HIS A 45 15.68 7.63 3.65
C HIS A 45 16.92 7.18 4.47
N GLY A 46 17.49 6.03 4.13
CA GLY A 46 18.72 5.48 4.70
C GLY A 46 18.51 4.48 5.85
N VAL A 47 17.27 4.16 6.22
CA VAL A 47 16.98 3.11 7.21
C VAL A 47 17.38 1.75 6.66
N ASP A 48 18.19 1.00 7.40
CA ASP A 48 18.64 -0.33 7.00
C ASP A 48 17.51 -1.37 7.10
N VAL A 49 17.08 -1.90 5.95
CA VAL A 49 16.02 -2.92 5.84
C VAL A 49 16.53 -4.35 6.02
N THR A 50 17.84 -4.56 6.09
CA THR A 50 18.44 -5.91 6.22
C THR A 50 17.83 -6.75 7.35
N PRO A 51 17.54 -6.21 8.56
CA PRO A 51 17.03 -7.02 9.67
C PRO A 51 15.57 -7.49 9.48
N ILE A 52 14.80 -6.78 8.66
CA ILE A 52 13.36 -7.04 8.47
C ILE A 52 13.05 -7.79 7.17
N MET A 53 13.93 -7.70 6.18
CA MET A 53 13.73 -8.34 4.89
C MET A 53 13.97 -9.84 4.95
N ARG A 54 12.88 -10.62 4.85
CA ARG A 54 12.92 -12.08 4.68
C ARG A 54 12.99 -12.43 3.19
N TRP A 55 14.13 -12.99 2.79
CA TRP A 55 14.41 -13.41 1.41
C TRP A 55 13.83 -14.78 1.07
N GLU A 56 13.74 -15.64 2.07
CA GLU A 56 13.15 -16.97 1.94
C GLU A 56 11.74 -16.92 2.54
N MET A 57 10.76 -16.81 1.67
CA MET A 57 9.36 -16.83 2.03
C MET A 57 8.59 -17.80 1.13
N PRO A 58 7.80 -18.72 1.69
CA PRO A 58 6.89 -19.54 0.91
C PRO A 58 5.93 -18.69 0.09
N TRP A 59 5.54 -19.17 -1.09
CA TRP A 59 4.63 -18.45 -1.98
C TRP A 59 3.26 -18.15 -1.36
N TRP A 60 2.80 -18.95 -0.41
CA TRP A 60 1.53 -18.72 0.29
C TRP A 60 1.61 -17.54 1.26
N GLU A 61 2.75 -17.30 1.92
CA GLU A 61 2.95 -16.11 2.78
C GLU A 61 2.84 -14.83 1.94
N MET A 62 3.30 -14.87 0.68
CA MET A 62 3.18 -13.74 -0.25
C MET A 62 1.72 -13.47 -0.63
N VAL A 63 0.91 -14.51 -0.87
CA VAL A 63 -0.53 -14.36 -1.16
C VAL A 63 -1.28 -13.77 0.04
N VAL A 64 -0.93 -14.22 1.25
CA VAL A 64 -1.47 -13.64 2.50
C VAL A 64 -1.07 -12.17 2.61
N GLY A 65 0.20 -11.81 2.38
CA GLY A 65 0.67 -10.43 2.43
C GLY A 65 -0.04 -9.51 1.43
N VAL A 66 -0.25 -9.95 0.18
CA VAL A 66 -1.04 -9.19 -0.81
C VAL A 66 -2.48 -8.98 -0.33
N THR A 67 -3.08 -10.01 0.26
CA THR A 67 -4.46 -9.96 0.77
C THR A 67 -4.57 -8.98 1.94
N GLU A 68 -3.63 -9.01 2.88
CA GLU A 68 -3.57 -8.07 4.01
C GLU A 68 -3.42 -6.62 3.54
N ILE A 69 -2.47 -6.35 2.64
CA ILE A 69 -2.26 -5.02 2.07
C ILE A 69 -3.49 -4.53 1.30
N PHE A 70 -4.17 -5.43 0.58
CA PHE A 70 -5.42 -5.10 -0.09
C PHE A 70 -6.51 -4.69 0.90
N ILE A 71 -6.74 -5.48 1.96
CA ILE A 71 -7.75 -5.19 2.98
C ILE A 71 -7.43 -3.86 3.68
N LEU A 72 -6.17 -3.66 4.08
CA LEU A 72 -5.73 -2.42 4.71
C LEU A 72 -5.91 -1.21 3.78
N GLY A 73 -5.46 -1.31 2.53
CA GLY A 73 -5.64 -0.26 1.52
C GLY A 73 -7.11 0.08 1.29
N TRP A 74 -7.99 -0.93 1.28
CA TRP A 74 -9.43 -0.71 1.16
C TRP A 74 -9.99 0.07 2.36
N LEU A 75 -9.64 -0.34 3.58
CA LEU A 75 -10.08 0.32 4.81
C LEU A 75 -9.58 1.75 4.89
N PHE A 76 -8.28 2.00 4.63
CA PHE A 76 -7.73 3.35 4.61
C PHE A 76 -8.43 4.23 3.56
N GLY A 77 -8.69 3.69 2.37
CA GLY A 77 -9.40 4.43 1.33
C GLY A 77 -10.82 4.77 1.75
N ALA A 78 -11.54 3.81 2.33
CA ALA A 78 -12.89 4.03 2.85
C ALA A 78 -12.90 5.14 3.91
N ILE A 79 -11.96 5.12 4.85
CA ILE A 79 -11.81 6.13 5.91
C ILE A 79 -11.56 7.52 5.30
N ILE A 80 -10.62 7.64 4.38
CA ILE A 80 -10.30 8.91 3.69
C ILE A 80 -11.54 9.45 2.96
N ALA A 81 -12.27 8.60 2.23
CA ALA A 81 -13.47 9.00 1.51
C ALA A 81 -14.58 9.50 2.45
N VAL A 82 -14.76 8.87 3.61
CA VAL A 82 -15.72 9.31 4.64
C VAL A 82 -15.33 10.70 5.18
N PHE A 83 -14.09 10.88 5.62
CA PHE A 83 -13.63 12.17 6.15
C PHE A 83 -13.69 13.28 5.11
N TYR A 84 -13.32 13.00 3.86
CA TYR A 84 -13.45 13.95 2.76
C TYR A 84 -14.91 14.39 2.57
N ASN A 85 -15.85 13.44 2.58
CA ASN A 85 -17.27 13.73 2.42
C ASN A 85 -17.87 14.53 3.59
N LEU A 86 -17.40 14.28 4.82
CA LEU A 86 -17.79 15.08 6.00
C LEU A 86 -17.33 16.54 5.85
N GLY A 87 -16.04 16.77 5.54
CA GLY A 87 -15.54 18.14 5.35
C GLY A 87 -16.18 18.88 4.17
N VAL A 88 -16.61 18.18 3.12
CA VAL A 88 -17.39 18.77 2.02
C VAL A 88 -18.82 19.10 2.45
N LYS A 89 -19.42 18.30 3.35
CA LYS A 89 -20.77 18.56 3.89
C LYS A 89 -20.77 19.82 4.75
N ASP A 90 -19.79 19.98 5.64
CA ASP A 90 -19.68 21.15 6.52
C ASP A 90 -19.52 22.45 5.71
N ARG A 91 -18.74 22.41 4.62
CA ARG A 91 -18.59 23.56 3.70
C ARG A 91 -19.85 23.95 2.93
N LYS A 92 -20.85 23.07 2.82
CA LYS A 92 -22.14 23.41 2.20
C LYS A 92 -23.14 24.00 3.20
N ALA A 93 -22.92 23.82 4.50
CA ALA A 93 -23.79 24.29 5.56
C ALA A 93 -23.38 25.64 6.15
N SER A 94 -22.21 26.17 5.75
CA SER A 94 -21.71 27.51 6.01
C SER A 94 -21.93 28.42 4.81
#